data_AF-A0A931VLQ0-F1
#
_entry.id   AF-A0A931VLQ0-F1
#
_cell.length_a   1.000
_cell.length_b   1.000
_cell.length_c   1.000
_cell.angle_alpha   90.00
_cell.angle_beta   90.00
_cell.angle_gamma   90.00
#
_symmetry.space_group_name_H-M   'P 1'
#
loop_
_entity.id
_entity.type
_entity.pdbx_description
1 polymer ?
#
loop_
_entity_poly.entity_id
_entity_poly.type
_entity_poly.pdbx_seq_one_letter_code
_entity_poly.pdbx_strand_id
1 'polypeptide(L)'
;MNSSKSKKSNPIHPRGMTKLIFQVFFQVAFGLTLFSHAALAEIEITLNNSFIEKYKDRATIDVTYTVDKAHKRPNPGSKDGDIHIAGRAPEVELATVSEIMNAASQKDAVDRIHEIEGTDQTAKIRGAWRLWCEHGGSSSQIQGQTLAPFTTTNPDHVFEIHPVVQVDNISTLDSLIPIDGYDPKDAHDAFTSYENLKSQIKPGRKTTTIVTSMGGYNYVEFIMEINGDQRVIDDGRMVMASVHDTEGELLVRNKRMVFLKDTPPEKMVKALKKGDRLHVLGIPRIDLALVSWRSSHSQSKPETLKWNLPYEIIVVGVYDRPSTE
;
A
#
# COMPACT_ATOMS: atom_id res chain seq x y z
N MET A 1 66.14 -41.35 25.02
CA MET A 1 66.22 -41.25 26.49
C MET A 1 64.80 -41.05 26.99
N ASN A 2 64.12 -42.14 27.36
CA ASN A 2 63.92 -42.61 28.74
C ASN A 2 63.07 -41.60 29.54
N SER A 3 62.00 -41.95 30.25
CA SER A 3 61.37 -43.21 30.64
C SER A 3 60.19 -42.76 31.53
N SER A 4 58.95 -43.23 31.32
CA SER A 4 58.33 -44.32 32.11
C SER A 4 58.07 -43.93 33.58
N LYS A 5 56.96 -44.24 34.28
CA LYS A 5 55.96 -45.32 34.24
C LYS A 5 54.88 -44.93 35.29
N SER A 6 53.58 -45.20 35.10
CA SER A 6 52.82 -46.40 35.56
C SER A 6 52.65 -46.48 37.09
N LYS A 7 51.59 -46.98 37.71
CA LYS A 7 50.31 -47.65 37.35
C LYS A 7 49.71 -48.11 38.71
N LYS A 8 48.43 -48.51 38.69
CA LYS A 8 47.76 -49.49 39.60
C LYS A 8 47.39 -48.99 41.02
N SER A 9 46.34 -49.46 41.69
CA SER A 9 45.09 -50.19 41.39
C SER A 9 44.36 -50.41 42.73
N ASN A 10 43.01 -50.42 42.72
CA ASN A 10 41.96 -50.90 43.65
C ASN A 10 42.37 -51.98 44.72
N PRO A 11 41.56 -52.36 45.78
CA PRO A 11 40.08 -52.41 45.83
C PRO A 11 39.35 -52.36 47.23
N ILE A 12 38.02 -52.62 47.20
CA ILE A 12 37.10 -53.29 48.18
C ILE A 12 36.25 -52.45 49.20
N HIS A 13 34.93 -52.63 49.05
CA HIS A 13 33.74 -52.43 49.93
C HIS A 13 33.85 -52.98 51.39
N PRO A 14 32.80 -53.00 52.28
CA PRO A 14 31.40 -52.49 52.26
C PRO A 14 30.95 -51.76 53.56
N ARG A 15 29.69 -51.26 53.62
CA ARG A 15 28.66 -51.51 54.69
C ARG A 15 27.66 -50.34 54.87
N GLY A 16 26.39 -50.62 54.56
CA GLY A 16 25.30 -50.65 55.55
C GLY A 16 24.59 -49.37 56.00
N MET A 17 23.25 -49.38 55.83
CA MET A 17 22.19 -48.69 56.61
C MET A 17 22.13 -47.15 56.44
N THR A 18 20.99 -46.45 56.30
CA THR A 18 19.62 -46.67 56.77
C THR A 18 18.65 -45.74 56.00
N LYS A 19 17.39 -46.18 55.88
CA LYS A 19 16.15 -45.46 55.52
C LYS A 19 16.16 -43.92 55.67
N LEU A 20 15.63 -43.19 54.68
CA LEU A 20 14.43 -42.36 54.89
C LEU A 20 13.77 -41.94 53.56
N ILE A 21 12.45 -42.01 53.58
CA ILE A 21 11.48 -41.74 52.52
C ILE A 21 11.34 -40.22 52.32
N PHE A 22 11.31 -39.74 51.08
CA PHE A 22 10.53 -38.55 50.73
C PHE A 22 9.92 -38.70 49.33
N GLN A 23 8.59 -38.75 49.29
CA GLN A 23 7.75 -38.79 48.10
C GLN A 23 7.91 -37.48 47.32
N VAL A 24 8.26 -37.58 46.03
CA VAL A 24 8.15 -36.47 45.09
C VAL A 24 6.72 -36.49 44.52
N PHE A 25 5.90 -35.53 44.95
CA PHE A 25 4.62 -35.23 44.32
C PHE A 25 4.86 -34.60 42.95
N PHE A 26 4.48 -35.31 41.88
CA PHE A 26 4.34 -34.76 40.53
C PHE A 26 3.03 -33.96 40.48
N GLN A 27 3.09 -32.62 40.53
CA GLN A 27 1.97 -31.77 40.12
C GLN A 27 2.17 -31.34 38.67
N VAL A 28 1.38 -31.93 37.79
CA VAL A 28 1.18 -31.46 36.41
C VAL A 28 0.22 -30.27 36.48
N ALA A 29 0.76 -29.06 36.49
CA ALA A 29 -0.02 -27.85 36.30
C ALA A 29 -0.34 -27.70 34.81
N PHE A 30 -1.60 -27.91 34.45
CA PHE A 30 -2.17 -27.56 33.15
C PHE A 30 -2.12 -26.03 33.00
N GLY A 31 -1.07 -25.52 32.35
CA GLY A 31 -0.96 -24.11 31.99
C GLY A 31 -1.93 -23.79 30.86
N LEU A 32 -3.09 -23.22 31.21
CA LEU A 32 -3.98 -22.56 30.26
C LEU A 32 -3.26 -21.31 29.73
N THR A 33 -2.48 -21.44 28.65
CA THR A 33 -2.00 -20.29 27.90
C THR A 33 -3.19 -19.65 27.20
N LEU A 34 -3.77 -18.64 27.85
CA LEU A 34 -4.63 -17.66 27.21
C LEU A 34 -3.79 -16.90 26.19
N PHE A 35 -3.79 -17.38 24.94
CA PHE A 35 -3.33 -16.60 23.80
C PHE A 35 -4.25 -15.39 23.67
N SER A 36 -3.82 -14.27 24.26
CA SER A 36 -4.37 -12.95 23.96
C SER A 36 -4.12 -12.73 22.47
N HIS A 37 -5.14 -13.02 21.65
CA HIS A 37 -5.15 -12.56 20.27
C HIS A 37 -5.22 -11.04 20.38
N ALA A 38 -4.08 -10.37 20.18
CA ALA A 38 -4.11 -8.95 19.88
C ALA A 38 -4.99 -8.82 18.63
N ALA A 39 -6.21 -8.33 18.82
CA ALA A 39 -7.07 -8.00 17.71
C ALA A 39 -6.33 -6.92 16.92
N LEU A 40 -5.81 -7.29 15.75
CA LEU A 40 -5.35 -6.29 14.79
C LEU A 40 -6.52 -5.34 14.57
N ALA A 41 -6.29 -4.03 14.73
CA ALA A 41 -7.35 -3.04 14.56
C ALA A 41 -7.91 -3.18 13.13
N GLU A 42 -9.17 -3.60 13.03
CA GLU A 42 -9.87 -3.72 11.76
C GLU A 42 -10.19 -2.32 11.24
N ILE A 43 -9.82 -2.06 9.99
CA ILE A 43 -10.19 -0.86 9.25
C ILE A 43 -11.41 -1.18 8.41
N GLU A 44 -12.49 -0.42 8.61
CA GLU A 44 -13.71 -0.54 7.81
C GLU A 44 -13.82 0.63 6.83
N ILE A 45 -13.89 0.34 5.54
CA ILE A 45 -14.07 1.31 4.46
C ILE A 45 -15.43 1.08 3.81
N THR A 46 -16.36 2.01 3.92
CA THR A 46 -17.68 1.94 3.28
C THR A 46 -17.75 2.92 2.12
N LEU A 47 -17.92 2.38 0.91
CA LEU A 47 -17.98 3.15 -0.33
C LEU A 47 -19.38 3.10 -0.93
N ASN A 48 -19.79 4.20 -1.58
CA ASN A 48 -20.96 4.23 -2.45
C ASN A 48 -20.71 3.33 -3.67
N ASN A 49 -21.68 2.47 -4.00
CA ASN A 49 -21.55 1.58 -5.15
C ASN A 49 -21.40 2.37 -6.46
N SER A 50 -22.02 3.56 -6.57
CA SER A 50 -21.84 4.46 -7.71
C SER A 50 -20.40 4.97 -7.84
N PHE A 51 -19.70 5.20 -6.73
CA PHE A 51 -18.28 5.58 -6.74
C PHE A 51 -17.42 4.42 -7.25
N ILE A 52 -17.65 3.20 -6.74
CA ILE A 52 -16.96 1.98 -7.19
C ILE A 52 -17.15 1.82 -8.71
N GLU A 53 -18.39 1.85 -9.18
CA GLU A 53 -18.68 1.65 -10.61
C GLU A 53 -18.10 2.75 -11.49
N LYS A 54 -18.06 4.00 -10.99
CA LYS A 54 -17.49 5.13 -11.73
C LYS A 54 -15.97 5.01 -11.90
N TYR A 55 -15.25 4.55 -10.88
CA TYR A 55 -13.79 4.62 -10.84
C TYR A 55 -13.06 3.28 -10.99
N LYS A 56 -13.75 2.13 -10.94
CA LYS A 56 -13.12 0.81 -10.95
C LYS A 56 -12.16 0.50 -12.11
N ASP A 57 -12.38 1.14 -13.26
CA ASP A 57 -11.56 1.00 -14.47
C ASP A 57 -10.91 2.33 -14.88
N ARG A 58 -10.68 3.24 -13.92
CA ARG A 58 -10.08 4.57 -14.15
C ARG A 58 -8.69 4.65 -13.52
N ALA A 59 -7.78 5.39 -14.12
CA ALA A 59 -6.50 5.71 -13.49
C ALA A 59 -6.63 6.91 -12.55
N THR A 60 -7.32 7.97 -12.99
CA THR A 60 -7.35 9.26 -12.30
C THR A 60 -8.74 9.63 -11.79
N ILE A 61 -8.75 10.60 -10.89
CA ILE A 61 -9.94 11.34 -10.47
C ILE A 61 -9.71 12.84 -10.69
N ASP A 62 -10.78 13.55 -11.04
CA ASP A 62 -10.85 15.00 -11.12
C ASP A 62 -11.75 15.49 -9.99
N VAL A 63 -11.25 16.42 -9.16
CA VAL A 63 -11.98 16.90 -7.98
C VAL A 63 -11.91 18.41 -7.84
N THR A 64 -12.89 18.94 -7.12
CA THR A 64 -12.83 20.28 -6.54
C THR A 64 -12.35 20.14 -5.10
N TYR A 65 -11.14 20.58 -4.83
CA TYR A 65 -10.43 20.30 -3.58
C TYR A 65 -10.34 21.54 -2.69
N THR A 66 -10.80 21.40 -1.44
CA THR A 66 -10.54 22.38 -0.37
C THR A 66 -9.30 21.92 0.39
N VAL A 67 -8.27 22.77 0.43
CA VAL A 67 -7.03 22.51 1.18
C VAL A 67 -7.18 23.00 2.61
N ASP A 68 -7.35 22.06 3.54
CA ASP A 68 -7.47 22.41 4.96
C ASP A 68 -6.08 22.60 5.59
N LYS A 69 -5.11 21.75 5.23
CA LYS A 69 -3.74 21.81 5.74
C LYS A 69 -2.73 21.25 4.73
N ALA A 70 -1.57 21.87 4.60
CA ALA A 70 -0.46 21.36 3.80
C ALA A 70 0.85 21.37 4.60
N HIS A 71 1.79 20.49 4.24
CA HIS A 71 3.15 20.60 4.78
C HIS A 71 3.74 21.96 4.41
N LYS A 72 4.45 22.59 5.36
CA LYS A 72 5.09 23.91 5.13
C LYS A 72 6.12 23.89 4.00
N ARG A 73 6.71 22.73 3.74
CA ARG A 73 7.69 22.48 2.69
C ARG A 73 7.52 21.04 2.22
N PRO A 74 7.85 20.74 0.94
CA PRO A 74 8.04 19.36 0.51
C PRO A 74 8.95 18.59 1.45
N ASN A 75 8.68 17.30 1.61
CA ASN A 75 9.58 16.40 2.29
C ASN A 75 10.91 16.31 1.51
N PRO A 76 12.05 16.07 2.18
CA PRO A 76 13.29 15.74 1.47
C PRO A 76 13.13 14.39 0.76
N GLY A 77 13.90 14.14 -0.30
CA GLY A 77 13.83 12.87 -1.03
C GLY A 77 14.06 11.62 -0.17
N SER A 78 14.89 11.71 0.88
CA SER A 78 15.08 10.64 1.87
C SER A 78 13.83 10.30 2.72
N LYS A 79 12.78 11.11 2.58
CA LYS A 79 11.45 10.90 3.14
C LYS A 79 10.46 11.15 2.00
N ASP A 80 10.40 10.27 1.01
CA ASP A 80 9.47 10.26 -0.15
C ASP A 80 9.41 11.49 -1.09
N GLY A 81 10.00 12.63 -0.73
CA GLY A 81 10.10 13.79 -1.60
C GLY A 81 8.76 14.44 -1.98
N ASP A 82 7.65 14.04 -1.35
CA ASP A 82 6.33 14.54 -1.67
C ASP A 82 5.95 15.79 -0.87
N ILE A 83 4.71 16.25 -1.03
CA ILE A 83 4.07 17.16 -0.10
C ILE A 83 2.68 16.62 0.24
N HIS A 84 2.42 16.40 1.53
CA HIS A 84 1.09 16.02 1.99
C HIS A 84 0.16 17.23 2.06
N ILE A 85 -1.03 17.06 1.51
CA ILE A 85 -2.07 18.08 1.41
C ILE A 85 -3.37 17.46 1.92
N ALA A 86 -3.70 17.69 3.19
CA ALA A 86 -4.97 17.25 3.76
C ALA A 86 -6.10 18.17 3.33
N GLY A 87 -7.23 17.58 2.97
CA GLY A 87 -8.36 18.34 2.47
C GLY A 87 -9.57 17.50 2.14
N ARG A 88 -10.56 18.17 1.56
CA ARG A 88 -11.90 17.62 1.33
C ARG A 88 -12.30 17.83 -0.11
N ALA A 89 -12.92 16.80 -0.69
CA ALA A 89 -13.47 16.82 -2.03
C ALA A 89 -14.89 16.24 -2.03
N PRO A 90 -15.92 17.01 -2.46
CA PRO A 90 -17.29 16.50 -2.60
C PRO A 90 -17.41 15.31 -3.55
N GLU A 91 -16.48 15.14 -4.49
CA GLU A 91 -16.49 14.01 -5.43
C GLU A 91 -15.96 12.70 -4.81
N VAL A 92 -15.26 12.80 -3.67
CA VAL A 92 -14.66 11.66 -2.95
C VAL A 92 -15.45 11.32 -1.70
N GLU A 93 -15.89 12.33 -0.94
CA GLU A 93 -16.66 12.21 0.30
C GLU A 93 -15.99 11.34 1.39
N LEU A 94 -14.64 11.29 1.41
CA LEU A 94 -13.81 10.69 2.46
C LEU A 94 -12.74 11.70 2.91
N ALA A 95 -12.19 11.50 4.11
CA ALA A 95 -10.95 12.15 4.49
C ALA A 95 -9.89 11.83 3.42
N THR A 96 -9.29 12.88 2.85
CA THR A 96 -8.43 12.75 1.68
C THR A 96 -7.11 13.46 1.95
N VAL A 97 -6.01 12.80 1.63
CA VAL A 97 -4.71 13.44 1.46
C VAL A 97 -4.34 13.42 -0.03
N SER A 98 -3.99 14.58 -0.57
CA SER A 98 -3.42 14.67 -1.93
C SER A 98 -1.91 14.84 -1.81
N GLU A 99 -1.17 14.20 -2.70
CA GLU A 99 0.29 14.19 -2.64
C GLU A 99 0.91 14.46 -4.01
N ILE A 100 1.66 15.55 -4.11
CA ILE A 100 2.49 15.84 -5.29
C ILE A 100 3.83 15.13 -5.07
N MET A 101 4.16 14.15 -5.91
CA MET A 101 5.48 13.49 -5.90
C MET A 101 6.58 14.46 -6.33
N ASN A 102 7.80 14.26 -5.84
CA ASN A 102 8.98 15.06 -6.19
C ASN A 102 8.71 16.57 -6.07
N ALA A 103 7.95 16.97 -5.04
CA ALA A 103 7.32 18.28 -4.92
C ALA A 103 8.32 19.44 -4.85
N ALA A 104 9.56 19.19 -4.45
CA ALA A 104 10.63 20.20 -4.48
C ALA A 104 10.87 20.78 -5.90
N SER A 105 10.60 20.00 -6.95
CA SER A 105 10.70 20.42 -8.35
C SER A 105 9.42 21.09 -8.89
N GLN A 106 8.31 20.99 -8.14
CA GLN A 106 6.96 21.37 -8.59
C GLN A 106 6.50 22.67 -7.93
N LYS A 107 7.38 23.68 -7.94
CA LYS A 107 7.24 24.90 -7.13
C LYS A 107 5.91 25.61 -7.34
N ASP A 108 5.47 25.78 -8.58
CA ASP A 108 4.25 26.53 -8.87
C ASP A 108 3.00 25.83 -8.31
N ALA A 109 2.95 24.49 -8.38
CA ALA A 109 1.87 23.71 -7.80
C ALA A 109 1.89 23.78 -6.26
N VAL A 110 3.07 23.68 -5.65
CA VAL A 110 3.25 23.81 -4.19
C VAL A 110 2.83 25.20 -3.71
N ASP A 111 3.28 26.26 -4.38
CA ASP A 111 2.93 27.64 -4.05
C ASP A 111 1.42 27.85 -4.14
N ARG A 112 0.78 27.31 -5.18
CA ARG A 112 -0.68 27.38 -5.35
C ARG A 112 -1.43 26.71 -4.21
N ILE A 113 -0.94 25.57 -3.73
CA ILE A 113 -1.52 24.88 -2.57
C ILE A 113 -1.36 25.71 -1.29
N HIS A 114 -0.18 26.32 -1.07
CA HIS A 114 0.06 27.19 0.08
C HIS A 114 -0.76 28.48 0.04
N GLU A 115 -1.05 29.02 -1.14
CA GLU A 115 -1.89 30.20 -1.31
C GLU A 115 -3.33 29.97 -0.80
N ILE A 116 -3.88 28.78 -1.01
CA ILE A 116 -5.27 28.45 -0.64
C ILE A 116 -5.41 27.70 0.68
N GLU A 117 -4.31 27.26 1.29
CA GLU A 117 -4.31 26.50 2.54
C GLU A 117 -5.08 27.23 3.64
N GLY A 118 -6.08 26.55 4.22
CA GLY A 118 -6.87 27.07 5.34
C GLY A 118 -7.79 28.23 4.97
N THR A 119 -8.02 28.46 3.67
CA THR A 119 -9.00 29.41 3.14
C THR A 119 -10.25 28.70 2.66
N ASP A 120 -11.29 29.46 2.29
CA ASP A 120 -12.49 28.91 1.63
C ASP A 120 -12.31 28.75 0.11
N GLN A 121 -11.12 29.03 -0.43
CA GLN A 121 -10.82 28.81 -1.85
C GLN A 121 -10.63 27.33 -2.15
N THR A 122 -10.86 26.96 -3.41
CA THR A 122 -10.68 25.60 -3.89
C THR A 122 -9.71 25.58 -5.08
N ALA A 123 -9.10 24.43 -5.30
CA ALA A 123 -8.35 24.12 -6.52
C ALA A 123 -9.01 22.95 -7.27
N LYS A 124 -8.88 22.94 -8.60
CA LYS A 124 -9.16 21.75 -9.40
C LYS A 124 -7.95 20.83 -9.34
N ILE A 125 -8.11 19.65 -8.73
CA ILE A 125 -7.02 18.68 -8.63
C ILE A 125 -7.34 17.48 -9.52
N ARG A 126 -6.35 17.04 -10.28
CA ARG A 126 -6.35 15.73 -10.96
C ARG A 126 -5.16 14.91 -10.47
N GLY A 127 -5.39 13.63 -10.20
CA GLY A 127 -4.34 12.70 -9.80
C GLY A 127 -4.81 11.26 -9.84
N ALA A 128 -3.91 10.33 -9.56
CA ALA A 128 -4.31 8.93 -9.41
C ALA A 128 -5.18 8.82 -8.16
N TRP A 129 -6.35 8.19 -8.28
CA TRP A 129 -7.08 7.82 -7.07
C TRP A 129 -6.42 6.60 -6.46
N ARG A 130 -6.23 6.63 -5.13
CA ARG A 130 -5.65 5.53 -4.36
C ARG A 130 -6.52 5.29 -3.13
N LEU A 131 -6.97 4.05 -2.97
CA LEU A 131 -7.61 3.59 -1.75
C LEU A 131 -6.71 2.53 -1.13
N TRP A 132 -6.04 2.85 -0.03
CA TRP A 132 -5.08 1.97 0.62
C TRP A 132 -5.00 2.25 2.12
N CYS A 133 -4.90 1.18 2.91
CA CYS A 133 -4.89 1.26 4.37
C CYS A 133 -3.49 1.51 4.93
N GLU A 134 -2.88 2.64 4.60
CA GLU A 134 -1.58 3.03 5.17
C GLU A 134 -1.74 3.85 6.46
N HIS A 135 -2.69 4.78 6.43
CA HIS A 135 -2.96 5.74 7.51
C HIS A 135 -4.41 5.65 8.03
N GLY A 136 -5.06 4.49 7.90
CA GLY A 136 -6.50 4.35 8.17
C GLY A 136 -6.94 4.59 9.62
N GLY A 137 -5.98 4.68 10.55
CA GLY A 137 -6.26 4.92 11.96
C GLY A 137 -7.12 3.84 12.60
N SER A 138 -7.93 4.24 13.58
CA SER A 138 -8.86 3.34 14.28
C SER A 138 -10.33 3.62 13.99
N SER A 139 -10.63 4.60 13.13
CA SER A 139 -12.00 5.04 12.82
C SER A 139 -12.51 4.42 11.51
N SER A 140 -13.82 4.14 11.46
CA SER A 140 -14.49 3.71 10.23
C SER A 140 -14.46 4.84 9.19
N GLN A 141 -14.12 4.49 7.96
CA GLN A 141 -13.98 5.39 6.83
C GLN A 141 -15.23 5.26 5.94
N ILE A 142 -16.20 6.15 6.08
CA ILE A 142 -17.53 6.00 5.48
C ILE A 142 -17.81 7.16 4.52
N GLN A 143 -17.98 6.84 3.23
CA GLN A 143 -18.32 7.84 2.21
C GLN A 143 -19.62 8.58 2.53
N GLY A 144 -19.58 9.90 2.37
CA GLY A 144 -20.73 10.78 2.56
C GLY A 144 -20.92 11.28 4.00
N GLN A 145 -20.06 10.86 4.94
CA GLN A 145 -20.04 11.45 6.27
C GLN A 145 -19.54 12.89 6.22
N THR A 146 -20.13 13.74 7.06
CA THR A 146 -19.70 15.14 7.19
C THR A 146 -18.27 15.21 7.68
N LEU A 147 -17.40 15.89 6.92
CA LEU A 147 -16.01 16.13 7.28
C LEU A 147 -15.83 17.56 7.80
N ALA A 148 -15.38 17.69 9.05
CA ALA A 148 -14.86 18.94 9.56
C ALA A 148 -13.52 19.29 8.89
N PRO A 149 -13.15 20.58 8.78
CA PRO A 149 -11.83 20.97 8.32
C PRO A 149 -10.72 20.31 9.14
N PHE A 150 -9.70 19.80 8.47
CA PHE A 150 -8.55 19.17 9.14
C PHE A 150 -7.59 20.21 9.74
N THR A 151 -7.02 19.89 10.91
CA THR A 151 -6.01 20.72 11.58
C THR A 151 -4.59 20.15 11.47
N THR A 152 -4.44 19.01 10.81
CA THR A 152 -3.19 18.28 10.56
C THR A 152 -3.05 18.01 9.07
N THR A 153 -1.81 17.83 8.60
CA THR A 153 -1.48 17.50 7.20
C THR A 153 -1.65 16.03 6.88
N ASN A 154 -1.78 15.20 7.92
CA ASN A 154 -1.97 13.75 7.80
C ASN A 154 -3.03 13.28 8.80
N PRO A 155 -4.33 13.55 8.56
CA PRO A 155 -5.41 12.97 9.35
C PRO A 155 -5.51 11.45 9.10
N ASP A 156 -6.23 10.73 9.95
CA ASP A 156 -6.57 9.33 9.64
C ASP A 156 -7.33 9.27 8.31
N HIS A 157 -6.79 8.53 7.34
CA HIS A 157 -7.33 8.45 5.99
C HIS A 157 -6.98 7.12 5.31
N VAL A 158 -7.83 6.74 4.35
CA VAL A 158 -7.59 5.58 3.47
C VAL A 158 -7.66 5.96 2.00
N PHE A 159 -8.13 7.17 1.70
CA PHE A 159 -8.24 7.67 0.33
C PHE A 159 -7.22 8.76 0.11
N GLU A 160 -6.53 8.65 -1.02
CA GLU A 160 -5.56 9.62 -1.47
C GLU A 160 -5.79 9.98 -2.94
N ILE A 161 -5.35 11.18 -3.28
CA ILE A 161 -5.05 11.55 -4.66
C ILE A 161 -3.53 11.55 -4.78
N HIS A 162 -2.96 10.39 -5.10
CA HIS A 162 -1.53 10.16 -5.06
C HIS A 162 -1.06 9.27 -6.22
N PRO A 163 -0.24 9.78 -7.15
CA PRO A 163 0.24 11.16 -7.24
C PRO A 163 -0.78 12.15 -7.83
N VAL A 164 -0.72 13.40 -7.40
CA VAL A 164 -1.32 14.55 -8.09
C VAL A 164 -0.55 14.81 -9.39
N VAL A 165 -1.28 14.93 -10.51
CA VAL A 165 -0.74 15.25 -11.84
C VAL A 165 -1.16 16.63 -12.35
N GLN A 166 -2.09 17.30 -11.66
CA GLN A 166 -2.52 18.65 -12.01
C GLN A 166 -3.11 19.39 -10.80
N VAL A 167 -2.74 20.65 -10.63
CA VAL A 167 -3.37 21.62 -9.70
C VAL A 167 -3.80 22.84 -10.52
N ASP A 168 -5.10 23.11 -10.59
CA ASP A 168 -5.71 24.08 -11.50
C ASP A 168 -5.25 23.87 -12.94
N ASN A 169 -4.46 24.79 -13.50
CA ASN A 169 -3.86 24.70 -14.83
C ASN A 169 -2.37 24.33 -14.81
N ILE A 170 -1.82 23.98 -13.65
CA ILE A 170 -0.41 23.65 -13.42
C ILE A 170 -0.28 22.13 -13.50
N SER A 171 0.50 21.64 -14.47
CA SER A 171 0.80 20.22 -14.63
C SER A 171 1.93 19.80 -13.69
N THR A 172 1.81 18.61 -13.12
CA THR A 172 2.86 17.92 -12.36
C THR A 172 3.14 16.51 -12.92
N LEU A 173 2.72 16.24 -14.17
CA LEU A 173 2.91 14.94 -14.85
C LEU A 173 4.38 14.48 -14.89
N ASP A 174 5.31 15.41 -14.98
CA ASP A 174 6.74 15.16 -15.04
C ASP A 174 7.35 14.81 -13.68
N SER A 175 6.57 14.88 -12.60
CA SER A 175 6.98 14.51 -11.25
C SER A 175 6.90 13.00 -10.98
N LEU A 176 6.26 12.23 -11.87
CA LEU A 176 6.17 10.77 -11.79
C LEU A 176 7.46 10.12 -12.29
N ILE A 177 8.47 10.23 -11.42
CA ILE A 177 9.85 9.79 -11.63
C ILE A 177 10.35 9.14 -10.33
N PRO A 178 11.35 8.24 -10.38
CA PRO A 178 11.99 7.75 -9.16
C PRO A 178 12.48 8.90 -8.28
N ILE A 179 12.26 8.81 -6.98
CA ILE A 179 12.55 9.90 -6.04
C ILE A 179 14.04 9.89 -5.70
N ASP A 180 14.73 10.98 -6.00
CA ASP A 180 16.18 11.08 -5.73
C ASP A 180 16.46 11.02 -4.22
N GLY A 181 17.37 10.14 -3.83
CA GLY A 181 17.76 9.92 -2.43
C GLY A 181 16.73 9.17 -1.58
N TYR A 182 15.64 8.65 -2.16
CA TYR A 182 14.71 7.76 -1.47
C TYR A 182 15.22 6.32 -1.49
N ASP A 183 14.93 5.58 -0.42
CA ASP A 183 15.17 4.13 -0.33
C ASP A 183 13.82 3.42 -0.41
N PRO A 184 13.45 2.86 -1.58
CA PRO A 184 12.18 2.16 -1.76
C PRO A 184 12.05 0.96 -0.84
N LYS A 185 10.80 0.56 -0.62
CA LYS A 185 10.53 -0.66 0.13
C LYS A 185 10.96 -1.88 -0.67
N ASP A 186 11.48 -2.86 0.07
CA ASP A 186 11.83 -4.16 -0.48
C ASP A 186 10.63 -4.83 -1.15
N ALA A 187 10.82 -5.30 -2.38
CA ALA A 187 9.76 -5.90 -3.17
C ALA A 187 9.25 -7.20 -2.57
N HIS A 188 10.15 -8.05 -2.08
CA HIS A 188 9.77 -9.36 -1.53
C HIS A 188 8.86 -9.18 -0.32
N ASP A 189 9.25 -8.34 0.63
CA ASP A 189 8.48 -8.02 1.83
C ASP A 189 7.13 -7.37 1.48
N ALA A 190 7.15 -6.36 0.59
CA ALA A 190 5.96 -5.62 0.22
C ALA A 190 4.92 -6.52 -0.48
N PHE A 191 5.31 -7.25 -1.53
CA PHE A 191 4.39 -8.11 -2.27
C PHE A 191 3.95 -9.34 -1.47
N THR A 192 4.81 -9.86 -0.58
CA THR A 192 4.39 -10.88 0.40
C THR A 192 3.32 -10.34 1.34
N SER A 193 3.46 -9.10 1.82
CA SER A 193 2.44 -8.45 2.64
C SER A 193 1.13 -8.28 1.85
N TYR A 194 1.18 -7.71 0.64
CA TYR A 194 0.00 -7.44 -0.18
C TYR A 194 -0.77 -8.72 -0.54
N GLU A 195 -0.07 -9.77 -0.98
CA GLU A 195 -0.70 -11.03 -1.36
C GLU A 195 -1.33 -11.77 -0.17
N ASN A 196 -0.90 -11.48 1.07
CA ASN A 196 -1.42 -12.12 2.28
C ASN A 196 -2.44 -11.27 3.05
N LEU A 197 -2.66 -10.02 2.65
CA LEU A 197 -3.54 -9.09 3.35
C LEU A 197 -4.98 -9.59 3.36
N LYS A 198 -5.51 -9.90 4.54
CA LYS A 198 -6.87 -10.45 4.68
C LYS A 198 -7.91 -9.35 4.50
N SER A 199 -9.04 -9.72 3.91
CA SER A 199 -10.17 -8.81 3.77
C SER A 199 -11.51 -9.52 3.86
N GLN A 200 -12.53 -8.76 4.23
CA GLN A 200 -13.92 -9.14 4.05
C GLN A 200 -14.64 -8.04 3.27
N ILE A 201 -15.31 -8.41 2.18
CA ILE A 201 -16.22 -7.55 1.44
C ILE A 201 -17.64 -7.85 1.92
N LYS A 202 -18.36 -6.81 2.33
CA LYS A 202 -19.75 -6.84 2.79
C LYS A 202 -20.60 -6.03 1.79
N PRO A 203 -21.16 -6.67 0.75
CA PRO A 203 -21.99 -5.98 -0.23
C PRO A 203 -23.31 -5.51 0.39
N GLY A 204 -23.69 -4.28 0.10
CA GLY A 204 -24.99 -3.70 0.42
C GLY A 204 -25.70 -3.18 -0.82
N ARG A 205 -26.95 -2.75 -0.66
CA ARG A 205 -27.77 -2.28 -1.79
C ARG A 205 -27.24 -1.00 -2.44
N LYS A 206 -26.77 -0.05 -1.62
CA LYS A 206 -26.26 1.25 -2.08
C LYS A 206 -24.76 1.43 -1.85
N THR A 207 -24.23 0.72 -0.87
CA THR A 207 -22.83 0.80 -0.46
C THR A 207 -22.22 -0.58 -0.38
N THR A 208 -20.91 -0.64 -0.45
CA THR A 208 -20.11 -1.85 -0.20
C THR A 208 -19.07 -1.51 0.85
N THR A 209 -18.97 -2.35 1.89
CA THR A 209 -17.97 -2.18 2.95
C THR A 209 -16.84 -3.18 2.76
N ILE A 210 -15.60 -2.71 2.86
CA ILE A 210 -14.37 -3.49 2.87
C ILE A 210 -13.82 -3.44 4.30
N VAL A 211 -13.63 -4.59 4.92
CA VAL A 211 -12.97 -4.73 6.23
C VAL A 211 -11.60 -5.35 6.00
N THR A 212 -10.55 -4.72 6.49
CA THR A 212 -9.18 -5.20 6.35
C THR A 212 -8.30 -4.67 7.49
N SER A 213 -6.99 -4.86 7.41
CA SER A 213 -6.01 -4.27 8.33
C SER A 213 -5.12 -3.28 7.59
N MET A 214 -4.17 -2.66 8.29
CA MET A 214 -3.14 -1.86 7.64
C MET A 214 -2.41 -2.68 6.56
N GLY A 215 -2.26 -2.10 5.36
CA GLY A 215 -1.52 -2.70 4.25
C GLY A 215 -0.03 -2.36 4.27
N GLY A 216 0.31 -1.16 4.74
CA GLY A 216 1.68 -0.64 4.76
C GLY A 216 2.27 -0.47 3.36
N TYR A 217 3.59 -0.20 3.31
CA TYR A 217 4.43 -0.17 2.11
C TYR A 217 3.89 0.70 0.96
N ASN A 218 4.24 1.99 0.93
CA ASN A 218 3.81 2.87 -0.17
C ASN A 218 4.60 2.61 -1.46
N TYR A 219 5.86 3.05 -1.50
CA TYR A 219 6.72 2.99 -2.68
C TYR A 219 7.57 1.72 -2.71
N VAL A 220 7.40 0.93 -3.77
CA VAL A 220 8.14 -0.32 -3.97
C VAL A 220 8.88 -0.25 -5.31
N GLU A 221 10.17 -0.58 -5.28
CA GLU A 221 11.00 -0.77 -6.48
C GLU A 221 10.93 -2.22 -6.92
N PHE A 222 10.63 -2.49 -8.18
CA PHE A 222 10.52 -3.86 -8.70
C PHE A 222 10.64 -3.89 -10.23
N ILE A 223 10.86 -5.09 -10.76
CA ILE A 223 10.84 -5.34 -12.20
C ILE A 223 9.45 -5.89 -12.56
N MET A 224 8.73 -5.21 -13.44
CA MET A 224 7.53 -5.78 -14.05
C MET A 224 7.86 -6.46 -15.38
N GLU A 225 7.24 -7.60 -15.66
CA GLU A 225 7.30 -8.27 -16.97
C GLU A 225 5.88 -8.37 -17.54
N ILE A 226 5.65 -7.79 -18.72
CA ILE A 226 4.32 -7.77 -19.34
C ILE A 226 3.91 -9.21 -19.68
N ASN A 227 2.76 -9.67 -19.21
CA ASN A 227 2.30 -11.04 -19.42
C ASN A 227 0.90 -11.14 -20.07
N GLY A 228 0.20 -10.01 -20.22
CA GLY A 228 -1.09 -9.90 -20.88
C GLY A 228 -1.22 -8.67 -21.78
N ASP A 229 -2.41 -8.48 -22.33
CA ASP A 229 -2.68 -7.38 -23.25
C ASP A 229 -2.70 -6.03 -22.53
N GLN A 230 -2.29 -4.99 -23.25
CA GLN A 230 -2.43 -3.62 -22.79
C GLN A 230 -3.82 -3.09 -23.15
N ARG A 231 -4.53 -2.53 -22.16
CA ARG A 231 -5.82 -1.86 -22.35
C ARG A 231 -5.62 -0.35 -22.21
N VAL A 232 -5.86 0.38 -23.30
CA VAL A 232 -5.94 1.85 -23.26
C VAL A 232 -7.27 2.27 -22.65
N ILE A 233 -7.23 3.23 -21.73
CA ILE A 233 -8.41 3.85 -21.10
C ILE A 233 -8.32 5.37 -21.27
N ASP A 234 -9.41 6.10 -21.00
CA ASP A 234 -9.49 7.54 -21.29
C ASP A 234 -8.39 8.36 -20.60
N ASP A 235 -8.04 7.96 -19.37
CA ASP A 235 -7.10 8.63 -18.47
C ASP A 235 -5.80 7.85 -18.25
N GLY A 236 -5.51 6.85 -19.09
CA GLY A 236 -4.27 6.09 -18.96
C GLY A 236 -4.23 4.76 -19.70
N ARG A 237 -3.55 3.80 -19.08
CA ARG A 237 -3.40 2.44 -19.59
C ARG A 237 -3.34 1.46 -18.43
N MET A 238 -3.92 0.28 -18.64
CA MET A 238 -3.82 -0.86 -17.73
C MET A 238 -3.11 -2.01 -18.43
N VAL A 239 -2.20 -2.69 -17.72
CA VAL A 239 -1.42 -3.80 -18.26
C VAL A 239 -1.37 -4.92 -17.23
N MET A 240 -1.53 -6.17 -17.64
CA MET A 240 -1.23 -7.31 -16.78
C MET A 240 0.25 -7.66 -16.87
N ALA A 241 0.89 -7.80 -15.71
CA ALA A 241 2.30 -8.15 -15.60
C ALA A 241 2.57 -9.13 -14.46
N SER A 242 3.67 -9.87 -14.57
CA SER A 242 4.31 -10.47 -13.38
C SER A 242 5.21 -9.44 -12.71
N VAL A 243 5.40 -9.63 -11.40
CA VAL A 243 6.28 -8.83 -10.55
C VAL A 243 7.46 -9.68 -10.17
N HIS A 244 8.64 -9.12 -10.37
CA HIS A 244 9.91 -9.66 -9.94
C HIS A 244 10.61 -8.68 -9.01
N ASP A 245 11.42 -9.16 -8.08
CA ASP A 245 12.37 -8.28 -7.40
C ASP A 245 13.46 -7.77 -8.36
N THR A 246 14.38 -6.94 -7.85
CA THR A 246 15.50 -6.38 -8.63
C THR A 246 16.57 -7.41 -8.98
N GLU A 247 16.57 -8.58 -8.35
CA GLU A 247 17.45 -9.71 -8.67
C GLU A 247 16.82 -10.66 -9.72
N GLY A 248 15.54 -10.46 -10.04
CA GLY A 248 14.77 -11.19 -11.04
C GLY A 248 13.94 -12.35 -10.49
N GLU A 249 13.88 -12.56 -9.16
CA GLU A 249 13.01 -13.56 -8.54
C GLU A 249 11.55 -13.21 -8.80
N LEU A 250 10.76 -14.20 -9.25
CA LEU A 250 9.33 -14.02 -9.48
C LEU A 250 8.55 -13.99 -8.16
N LEU A 251 7.97 -12.83 -7.82
CA LEU A 251 7.17 -12.63 -6.61
C LEU A 251 5.67 -12.83 -6.86
N VAL A 252 5.14 -12.22 -7.92
CA VAL A 252 3.70 -12.28 -8.26
C VAL A 252 3.53 -12.63 -9.73
N ARG A 253 2.71 -13.65 -10.02
CA ARG A 253 2.53 -14.14 -11.39
C ARG A 253 1.70 -13.21 -12.27
N ASN A 254 0.74 -12.50 -11.70
CA ASN A 254 -0.24 -11.74 -12.47
C ASN A 254 -0.85 -10.61 -11.63
N LYS A 255 -0.51 -9.37 -11.97
CA LYS A 255 -1.01 -8.17 -11.31
C LYS A 255 -1.33 -7.10 -12.35
N ARG A 256 -2.42 -6.36 -12.11
CA ARG A 256 -2.77 -5.21 -12.94
C ARG A 256 -1.90 -4.02 -12.56
N MET A 257 -1.22 -3.47 -13.54
CA MET A 257 -0.43 -2.25 -13.47
C MET A 257 -1.24 -1.12 -14.10
N VAL A 258 -1.27 0.03 -13.44
CA VAL A 258 -2.02 1.23 -13.85
C VAL A 258 -1.02 2.33 -14.17
N PHE A 259 -1.13 2.88 -15.37
CA PHE A 259 -0.27 3.95 -15.86
C PHE A 259 -1.13 5.17 -16.17
N LEU A 260 -0.77 6.32 -15.61
CA LEU A 260 -1.48 7.57 -15.84
C LEU A 260 -1.10 8.16 -17.19
N LYS A 261 -2.09 8.62 -17.95
CA LYS A 261 -1.88 9.14 -19.30
C LYS A 261 -0.84 10.26 -19.34
N ASP A 262 -0.01 10.23 -20.38
CA ASP A 262 1.01 11.24 -20.70
C ASP A 262 2.15 11.40 -19.68
N THR A 263 2.18 10.54 -18.65
CA THR A 263 3.28 10.47 -17.67
C THR A 263 4.49 9.70 -18.24
N PRO A 264 5.70 9.89 -17.68
CA PRO A 264 6.87 9.12 -18.11
C PRO A 264 6.64 7.59 -18.06
N PRO A 265 6.04 7.00 -17.01
CA PRO A 265 5.72 5.56 -17.02
C PRO A 265 4.82 5.11 -18.18
N GLU A 266 3.74 5.84 -18.48
CA GLU A 266 2.81 5.45 -19.55
C GLU A 266 3.46 5.53 -20.93
N LYS A 267 4.33 6.54 -21.14
CA LYS A 267 5.11 6.69 -22.37
C LYS A 267 6.07 5.51 -22.60
N MET A 268 6.71 5.02 -21.55
CA MET A 268 7.63 3.88 -21.64
C MET A 268 6.89 2.58 -21.96
N VAL A 269 5.81 2.27 -21.24
CA VAL A 269 5.10 0.98 -21.41
C VAL A 269 4.42 0.83 -22.78
N LYS A 270 4.08 1.95 -23.45
CA LYS A 270 3.44 1.96 -24.78
C LYS A 270 4.18 1.13 -25.84
N ALA A 271 5.51 1.11 -25.78
CA ALA A 271 6.34 0.41 -26.76
C ALA A 271 6.55 -1.08 -26.43
N LEU A 272 6.25 -1.48 -25.20
CA LEU A 272 6.54 -2.80 -24.68
C LEU A 272 5.48 -3.83 -25.11
N LYS A 273 5.90 -5.08 -25.22
CA LYS A 273 5.09 -6.23 -25.59
C LYS A 273 5.18 -7.30 -24.50
N LYS A 274 4.36 -8.34 -24.63
CA LYS A 274 4.43 -9.50 -23.74
C LYS A 274 5.86 -10.08 -23.72
N GLY A 275 6.39 -10.30 -22.52
CA GLY A 275 7.75 -10.75 -22.24
C GLY A 275 8.74 -9.60 -22.01
N ASP A 276 8.42 -8.37 -22.42
CA ASP A 276 9.27 -7.22 -22.15
C ASP A 276 9.20 -6.83 -20.67
N ARG A 277 10.32 -6.33 -20.16
CA ARG A 277 10.50 -5.92 -18.77
C ARG A 277 10.66 -4.42 -18.64
N LEU A 278 10.25 -3.90 -17.48
CA LEU A 278 10.46 -2.51 -17.11
C LEU A 278 10.82 -2.43 -15.62
N HIS A 279 11.91 -1.73 -15.30
CA HIS A 279 12.28 -1.44 -13.92
C HIS A 279 11.53 -0.20 -13.41
N VAL A 280 10.70 -0.38 -12.38
CA VAL A 280 9.69 0.61 -11.99
C VAL A 280 9.65 0.88 -10.49
N LEU A 281 9.12 2.07 -10.17
CA LEU A 281 8.62 2.42 -8.84
C LEU A 281 7.09 2.39 -8.89
N GLY A 282 6.45 1.69 -7.94
CA GLY A 282 5.00 1.59 -7.88
C GLY A 282 4.43 1.71 -6.48
N ILE A 283 3.14 2.03 -6.42
CA ILE A 283 2.36 2.15 -5.19
C ILE A 283 1.08 1.30 -5.27
N PRO A 284 0.66 0.62 -4.19
CA PRO A 284 -0.53 -0.21 -4.22
C PRO A 284 -1.82 0.62 -4.09
N ARG A 285 -2.91 0.10 -4.66
CA ARG A 285 -4.28 0.52 -4.32
C ARG A 285 -5.24 -0.67 -4.39
N ILE A 286 -6.37 -0.55 -3.72
CA ILE A 286 -7.45 -1.54 -3.81
C ILE A 286 -8.00 -1.59 -5.24
N ASP A 287 -8.09 -2.80 -5.80
CA ASP A 287 -8.70 -3.05 -7.11
C ASP A 287 -10.23 -3.03 -6.99
N LEU A 288 -10.81 -1.86 -7.28
CA LEU A 288 -12.26 -1.65 -7.24
C LEU A 288 -13.02 -2.47 -8.30
N ALA A 289 -12.38 -2.90 -9.40
CA ALA A 289 -13.04 -3.75 -10.39
C ALA A 289 -13.26 -5.15 -9.83
N LEU A 290 -12.28 -5.68 -9.10
CA LEU A 290 -12.41 -6.96 -8.42
C LEU A 290 -13.32 -6.86 -7.19
N VAL A 291 -13.34 -5.73 -6.47
CA VAL A 291 -14.36 -5.47 -5.42
C VAL A 291 -15.77 -5.49 -6.00
N SER A 292 -16.01 -4.77 -7.11
CA SER A 292 -17.28 -4.74 -7.83
C SER A 292 -17.71 -6.15 -8.26
N TRP A 293 -16.80 -6.90 -8.88
CA TRP A 293 -17.05 -8.28 -9.32
C TRP A 293 -17.40 -9.21 -8.15
N ARG A 294 -16.63 -9.19 -7.05
CA ARG A 294 -16.89 -10.02 -5.86
C ARG A 294 -18.25 -9.69 -5.26
N SER A 295 -18.60 -8.40 -5.21
CA SER A 295 -19.88 -7.93 -4.69
C SER A 295 -21.06 -8.40 -5.55
N SER A 296 -20.95 -8.30 -6.87
CA SER A 296 -22.02 -8.72 -7.80
C SER A 296 -22.20 -10.24 -7.86
N HIS A 297 -21.20 -11.03 -7.47
CA HIS A 297 -21.24 -12.49 -7.46
C HIS A 297 -21.47 -13.08 -6.06
N SER A 298 -21.72 -12.25 -5.05
CA SER A 298 -21.83 -12.64 -3.63
C SER A 298 -22.80 -13.79 -3.35
N GLN A 299 -23.90 -13.92 -4.09
CA GLN A 299 -24.86 -15.02 -3.93
C GLN A 299 -24.34 -16.33 -4.53
N SER A 300 -23.69 -16.28 -5.68
CA SER A 300 -23.20 -17.45 -6.42
C SER A 300 -21.83 -17.94 -5.98
N LYS A 301 -21.01 -17.04 -5.40
CA LYS A 301 -19.62 -17.25 -5.00
C LYS A 301 -19.32 -16.56 -3.66
N PRO A 302 -20.05 -16.89 -2.58
CA PRO A 302 -19.93 -16.19 -1.29
C PRO A 302 -18.54 -16.28 -0.67
N GLU A 303 -17.74 -17.30 -1.01
CA GLU A 303 -16.36 -17.47 -0.55
C GLU A 303 -15.43 -16.36 -1.04
N THR A 304 -15.73 -15.75 -2.20
CA THR A 304 -14.91 -14.68 -2.79
C THR A 304 -14.89 -13.42 -1.93
N LEU A 305 -15.91 -13.23 -1.10
CA LEU A 305 -16.03 -12.10 -0.18
C LEU A 305 -15.00 -12.15 0.96
N LYS A 306 -14.35 -13.29 1.21
CA LYS A 306 -13.36 -13.49 2.27
C LYS A 306 -11.95 -13.76 1.73
N TRP A 307 -11.74 -13.64 0.43
CA TRP A 307 -10.41 -13.74 -0.15
C TRP A 307 -9.53 -12.56 0.29
N ASN A 308 -8.22 -12.68 0.08
CA ASN A 308 -7.28 -11.60 0.34
C ASN A 308 -7.68 -10.33 -0.41
N LEU A 309 -7.26 -9.18 0.13
CA LEU A 309 -7.61 -7.86 -0.36
C LEU A 309 -7.24 -7.75 -1.85
N PRO A 310 -8.20 -7.42 -2.73
CA PRO A 310 -7.88 -7.24 -4.12
C PRO A 310 -7.08 -5.94 -4.29
N TYR A 311 -5.93 -6.00 -4.94
CA TYR A 311 -5.09 -4.84 -5.18
C TYR A 311 -4.50 -4.84 -6.59
N GLU A 312 -4.13 -3.64 -7.03
CA GLU A 312 -3.39 -3.32 -8.24
C GLU A 312 -2.27 -2.32 -7.92
N ILE A 313 -1.35 -2.10 -8.84
CA ILE A 313 -0.22 -1.18 -8.64
C ILE A 313 -0.35 0.00 -9.59
N ILE A 314 -0.29 1.22 -9.07
CA ILE A 314 -0.06 2.42 -9.88
C ILE A 314 1.45 2.52 -10.10
N VAL A 315 1.87 2.60 -11.36
CA VAL A 315 3.29 2.81 -11.69
C VAL A 315 3.57 4.30 -11.70
N VAL A 316 4.46 4.74 -10.82
CA VAL A 316 4.74 6.15 -10.54
C VAL A 316 6.15 6.59 -10.89
N GLY A 317 7.02 5.65 -11.26
CA GLY A 317 8.37 5.94 -11.74
C GLY A 317 8.92 4.82 -12.60
N VAL A 318 9.91 5.17 -13.44
CA VAL A 318 10.69 4.24 -14.26
C VAL A 318 12.16 4.62 -14.11
N TYR A 319 13.00 3.63 -13.80
CA TYR A 319 14.45 3.80 -13.61
C TYR A 319 15.21 3.81 -14.94
N ASP A 320 14.79 3.00 -15.90
CA ASP A 320 15.47 2.84 -17.20
C ASP A 320 15.05 3.94 -18.20
N ARG A 321 15.35 5.21 -17.89
CA ARG A 321 15.10 6.30 -18.84
C ARG A 321 16.20 6.36 -19.89
N PRO A 322 15.86 6.46 -21.19
CA PRO A 322 16.80 7.02 -22.15
C PRO A 322 17.21 8.40 -21.64
N SER A 323 18.51 8.69 -21.59
CA SER A 323 19.00 10.02 -21.27
C SER A 323 18.30 11.04 -22.17
N THR A 324 17.61 12.00 -21.58
CA THR A 324 17.04 13.12 -22.32
C THR A 324 18.20 13.94 -22.90
N GLU A 325 18.34 13.93 -24.23
CA GLU A 325 19.13 14.93 -24.96
C GLU A 325 18.52 16.33 -24.81
#